data_AF-A0A484MYZ5-F1
#
_entry.id   AF-A0A484MYZ5-F1
#
_cell.length_a   1.000
_cell.length_b   1.000
_cell.length_c   1.000
_cell.angle_alpha   90.00
_cell.angle_beta   90.00
_cell.angle_gamma   90.00
#
_symmetry.space_group_name_H-M   'P 1'
#
loop_
_entity.id
_entity.type
_entity.pdbx_description
1 polymer ?
#
loop_
_entity_poly.entity_id
_entity_poly.type
_entity_poly.pdbx_seq_one_letter_code
_entity_poly.pdbx_strand_id
1 'polypeptide(L)'
;MIPIFKNTVKEHQDSFPDIITTILVAPNQHVESFISQAALDWPASLILVPGGSPQMKYNSFSASDVALCTSGTAAMELQLARLPCVVAYRAHLLTEWFIRYKAKVSYISLPNILLHSPVIPEALFHDCTPSILAMLLRRLILDESIRQKQMVGAEKVVELLRLPERRMYSSSAQLDSTCGHFTPSMIAASTILFSTRTKDDDCKI
;
A
#
# COMPACT_ATOMS: atom_id res chain seq x y z
N MET A 1 1.55 9.85 -11.03
CA MET A 1 2.36 9.42 -9.87
C MET A 1 3.85 9.36 -10.17
N ILE A 2 4.31 8.70 -11.25
CA ILE A 2 5.74 8.56 -11.57
C ILE A 2 6.55 9.88 -11.52
N PRO A 3 6.10 11.00 -12.10
CA PRO A 3 6.85 12.26 -11.98
C PRO A 3 7.04 12.75 -10.54
N ILE A 4 6.03 12.52 -9.68
CA ILE A 4 6.09 12.88 -8.26
C ILE A 4 7.11 12.00 -7.54
N PHE A 5 7.09 10.68 -7.78
CA PHE A 5 8.06 9.76 -7.18
C PHE A 5 9.47 10.04 -7.64
N LYS A 6 9.68 10.30 -8.93
CA LYS A 6 10.98 10.69 -9.45
C LYS A 6 11.52 11.94 -8.78
N ASN A 7 10.70 12.99 -8.66
CA ASN A 7 11.09 14.22 -7.97
C ASN A 7 11.35 13.98 -6.47
N THR A 8 10.61 13.06 -5.84
CA THR A 8 10.85 12.66 -4.44
C THR A 8 12.24 12.02 -4.27
N VAL A 9 12.62 11.11 -5.17
CA VAL A 9 13.96 10.49 -5.17
C VAL A 9 15.04 11.53 -5.46
N LYS A 10 14.79 12.48 -6.38
CA LYS A 10 15.72 13.57 -6.66
C LYS A 10 16.03 14.42 -5.41
N GLU A 11 15.05 14.69 -4.57
CA GLU A 11 15.27 15.39 -3.30
C GLU A 11 16.11 14.58 -2.28
N HIS A 12 16.27 13.28 -2.49
CA HIS A 12 17.00 12.37 -1.59
C HIS A 12 18.43 12.05 -2.03
N GLN A 13 18.77 12.29 -3.30
CA GLN A 13 20.06 11.87 -3.89
C GLN A 13 21.27 12.37 -3.09
N ASP A 14 21.20 13.58 -2.53
CA ASP A 14 22.31 14.21 -1.80
C ASP A 14 22.41 13.67 -0.36
N SER A 15 21.29 13.26 0.23
CA SER A 15 21.24 12.73 1.61
C SER A 15 21.49 11.22 1.67
N PHE A 16 21.24 10.50 0.57
CA PHE A 16 21.39 9.05 0.45
C PHE A 16 22.06 8.73 -0.90
N PRO A 17 23.38 8.94 -1.03
CA PRO A 17 24.09 8.76 -2.30
C PRO A 17 24.07 7.32 -2.81
N ASP A 18 23.96 6.35 -1.91
CA ASP A 18 23.91 4.91 -2.23
C ASP A 18 22.48 4.39 -2.43
N ILE A 19 21.49 5.27 -2.60
CA ILE A 19 20.09 4.85 -2.77
C ILE A 19 19.89 4.13 -4.11
N ILE A 20 19.38 2.90 -4.03
CA ILE A 20 18.97 2.13 -5.20
C ILE A 20 17.44 2.13 -5.24
N THR A 21 16.88 2.64 -6.34
CA THR A 21 15.44 2.56 -6.59
C THR A 21 15.13 1.28 -7.33
N THR A 22 14.13 0.53 -6.85
CA THR A 22 13.54 -0.58 -7.61
C THR A 22 12.11 -0.21 -8.03
N ILE A 23 11.78 -0.33 -9.32
CA ILE A 23 10.43 -0.11 -9.82
C ILE A 23 9.87 -1.43 -10.33
N LEU A 24 8.78 -1.87 -9.70
CA LEU A 24 7.96 -2.98 -10.19
C LEU A 24 7.08 -2.50 -11.35
N VAL A 25 7.33 -3.05 -12.53
CA VAL A 25 6.63 -2.66 -13.76
C VAL A 25 5.47 -3.61 -13.98
N ALA A 26 4.23 -3.09 -14.06
CA ALA A 26 3.08 -3.95 -14.34
C ALA A 26 3.24 -4.63 -15.72
N PRO A 27 2.82 -5.91 -15.87
CA PRO A 27 2.97 -6.67 -17.13
C PRO A 27 2.01 -6.15 -18.19
N ASN A 28 2.35 -5.02 -18.78
CA ASN A 28 1.58 -4.32 -19.80
C ASN A 28 2.54 -3.50 -20.67
N GLN A 29 2.49 -3.73 -21.98
CA GLN A 29 3.43 -3.15 -22.93
C GLN A 29 3.45 -1.60 -22.91
N HIS A 30 2.31 -0.96 -22.70
CA HIS A 30 2.24 0.51 -22.60
C HIS A 30 2.87 1.01 -21.30
N VAL A 31 2.67 0.30 -20.19
CA VAL A 31 3.29 0.62 -18.91
C VAL A 31 4.80 0.41 -18.98
N GLU A 32 5.25 -0.70 -19.53
CA GLU A 32 6.67 -0.99 -19.73
C GLU A 32 7.36 0.08 -20.57
N SER A 33 6.74 0.47 -21.69
CA SER A 33 7.26 1.53 -22.55
C SER A 33 7.34 2.87 -21.81
N PHE A 34 6.28 3.24 -21.09
CA PHE A 34 6.23 4.49 -20.32
C PHE A 34 7.29 4.54 -19.21
N ILE A 35 7.43 3.45 -18.44
CA ILE A 35 8.42 3.38 -17.35
C ILE A 35 9.84 3.35 -17.92
N SER A 36 10.09 2.64 -19.01
CA SER A 36 11.41 2.61 -19.66
C SER A 36 11.84 4.00 -20.12
N GLN A 37 10.92 4.81 -20.64
CA GLN A 37 11.21 6.21 -20.98
C GLN A 37 11.48 7.07 -19.74
N ALA A 38 10.68 6.91 -18.68
CA ALA A 38 10.88 7.64 -17.43
C ALA A 38 12.16 7.23 -16.68
N ALA A 39 12.71 6.05 -16.97
CA ALA A 39 13.92 5.52 -16.37
C ALA A 39 15.20 6.17 -16.94
N LEU A 40 15.16 6.71 -18.18
CA LEU A 40 16.33 7.25 -18.87
C LEU A 40 17.01 8.41 -18.13
N ASP A 41 16.21 9.21 -17.41
CA ASP A 41 16.67 10.39 -16.68
C ASP A 41 16.30 10.28 -15.19
N TRP A 42 16.31 9.07 -14.64
CA TRP A 42 16.10 8.82 -13.22
C TRP A 42 17.25 9.38 -12.38
N PRO A 43 16.99 10.06 -11.24
CA PRO A 43 18.01 10.76 -10.46
C PRO A 43 18.97 9.86 -9.66
N ALA A 44 18.73 8.56 -9.59
CA ALA A 44 19.51 7.60 -8.81
C ALA A 44 19.65 6.26 -9.54
N SER A 45 20.43 5.33 -9.00
CA SER A 45 20.50 3.97 -9.52
C SER A 45 19.11 3.35 -9.56
N LEU A 46 18.72 2.80 -10.72
CA LEU A 46 17.37 2.29 -10.96
C LEU A 46 17.42 0.86 -11.49
N ILE A 47 16.65 -0.02 -10.84
CA ILE A 47 16.43 -1.41 -11.26
C ILE A 47 14.95 -1.54 -11.65
N LEU A 48 14.70 -1.93 -12.90
CA LEU A 48 13.35 -2.27 -13.36
C LEU A 48 13.12 -3.76 -13.15
N VAL A 49 12.11 -4.10 -12.36
CA VAL A 49 11.71 -5.49 -12.12
C VAL A 49 10.43 -5.75 -12.91
N PRO A 50 10.45 -6.68 -13.89
CA PRO A 50 9.27 -7.01 -14.66
C PRO A 50 8.21 -7.66 -13.76
N GLY A 51 6.96 -7.23 -13.95
CA GLY A 51 5.81 -7.80 -13.28
C GLY A 51 5.39 -9.15 -13.87
N GLY A 52 4.26 -9.66 -13.39
CA GLY A 52 3.69 -10.93 -13.86
C GLY A 52 4.19 -12.17 -13.12
N SER A 53 5.34 -12.10 -12.42
CA SER A 53 5.77 -13.13 -11.47
C SER A 53 5.59 -12.64 -10.03
N PRO A 54 4.73 -13.28 -9.22
CA PRO A 54 4.62 -12.99 -7.79
C PRO A 54 5.96 -13.13 -7.07
N GLN A 55 6.78 -14.11 -7.44
CA GLN A 55 8.07 -14.36 -6.81
C GLN A 55 9.05 -13.19 -7.01
N MET A 56 9.16 -12.67 -8.23
CA MET A 56 10.03 -11.51 -8.49
C MET A 56 9.59 -10.27 -7.71
N LYS A 57 8.28 -10.06 -7.59
CA LYS A 57 7.71 -8.98 -6.78
C LYS A 57 8.08 -9.11 -5.31
N TYR A 58 7.86 -10.27 -4.69
CA TYR A 58 8.17 -10.46 -3.26
C TYR A 58 9.68 -10.50 -2.98
N ASN A 59 10.50 -10.96 -3.93
CA ASN A 59 11.96 -10.83 -3.84
C ASN A 59 12.39 -9.35 -3.84
N SER A 60 11.78 -8.53 -4.70
CA SER A 60 12.01 -7.08 -4.72
C SER A 60 11.60 -6.42 -3.41
N PHE A 61 10.46 -6.83 -2.82
CA PHE A 61 10.07 -6.32 -1.51
C PHE A 61 11.08 -6.71 -0.42
N SER A 62 11.53 -7.97 -0.41
CA SER A 62 12.48 -8.46 0.59
C SER A 62 13.86 -7.79 0.48
N ALA A 63 14.22 -7.32 -0.72
CA ALA A 63 15.48 -6.61 -0.97
C ALA A 63 15.40 -5.09 -0.72
N SER A 64 14.23 -4.56 -0.36
CA SER A 64 14.01 -3.12 -0.15
C SER A 64 13.92 -2.79 1.33
N ASP A 65 14.46 -1.65 1.76
CA ASP A 65 14.36 -1.19 3.16
C ASP A 65 13.06 -0.42 3.42
N VAL A 66 12.60 0.34 2.43
CA VAL A 66 11.38 1.15 2.47
C VAL A 66 10.72 1.17 1.09
N ALA A 67 9.42 1.43 1.04
CA ALA A 67 8.68 1.55 -0.22
C ALA A 67 7.84 2.83 -0.34
N LEU A 68 7.73 3.33 -1.56
CA LEU A 68 6.70 4.30 -1.96
C LEU A 68 5.65 3.57 -2.78
N CYS A 69 4.39 3.66 -2.39
CA CYS A 69 3.31 3.01 -3.12
C CYS A 69 2.07 3.89 -3.25
N THR A 70 1.18 3.49 -4.14
CA THR A 70 -0.18 4.06 -4.18
C THR A 70 -1.08 3.33 -3.19
N SER A 71 -2.21 3.94 -2.81
CA SER A 71 -3.14 3.44 -1.77
C SER A 71 -3.88 2.15 -2.12
N GLY A 72 -3.64 1.58 -3.30
CA GLY A 72 -4.31 0.37 -3.78
C GLY A 72 -3.77 -0.92 -3.18
N THR A 73 -3.90 -1.99 -3.95
CA THR A 73 -3.49 -3.36 -3.58
C THR A 73 -2.03 -3.46 -3.16
N ALA A 74 -1.16 -2.64 -3.74
CA ALA A 74 0.26 -2.57 -3.41
C ALA A 74 0.51 -2.21 -1.94
N ALA A 75 -0.26 -1.29 -1.36
CA ALA A 75 -0.11 -0.94 0.06
C ALA A 75 -0.36 -2.17 0.96
N MET A 76 -1.34 -2.98 0.61
CA MET A 76 -1.66 -4.20 1.35
C MET A 76 -0.57 -5.27 1.20
N GLU A 77 -0.07 -5.47 -0.02
CA GLU A 77 1.01 -6.44 -0.29
C GLU A 77 2.31 -6.08 0.43
N LEU A 78 2.64 -4.79 0.51
CA LEU A 78 3.80 -4.30 1.26
C LEU A 78 3.67 -4.56 2.75
N GLN A 79 2.48 -4.35 3.32
CA GLN A 79 2.22 -4.69 4.73
C GLN A 79 2.32 -6.19 4.99
N LEU A 80 1.80 -7.03 4.10
CA LEU A 80 1.96 -8.49 4.22
C LEU A 80 3.42 -8.93 4.09
N ALA A 81 4.21 -8.22 3.29
CA ALA A 81 5.66 -8.42 3.19
C ALA A 81 6.45 -7.81 4.35
N ARG A 82 5.78 -7.15 5.32
CA ARG A 82 6.39 -6.38 6.42
C ARG A 82 7.39 -5.31 5.95
N LEU A 83 7.20 -4.77 4.74
CA LEU A 83 8.03 -3.71 4.19
C LEU A 83 7.45 -2.34 4.58
N PRO A 84 8.16 -1.54 5.41
CA PRO A 84 7.68 -0.21 5.76
C PRO A 84 7.49 0.65 4.51
N CYS A 85 6.38 1.35 4.43
CA CYS A 85 6.04 2.14 3.25
C CYS A 85 5.43 3.50 3.56
N VAL A 86 5.41 4.37 2.54
CA VAL A 86 4.66 5.62 2.50
C VAL A 86 3.65 5.52 1.37
N VAL A 87 2.39 5.80 1.68
CA VAL A 87 1.28 5.77 0.72
C VAL A 87 1.10 7.15 0.12
N ALA A 88 1.04 7.20 -1.21
CA ALA A 88 0.85 8.43 -1.96
C ALA A 88 -0.33 8.30 -2.92
N TYR A 89 -1.25 9.27 -2.90
CA TYR A 89 -2.34 9.29 -3.87
C TYR A 89 -2.67 10.72 -4.26
N ARG A 90 -2.71 10.98 -5.57
CA ARG A 90 -3.16 12.25 -6.13
C ARG A 90 -4.39 12.00 -6.98
N ALA A 91 -5.51 12.62 -6.63
CA ALA A 91 -6.74 12.51 -7.42
C ALA A 91 -6.92 13.76 -8.28
N HIS A 92 -7.96 13.77 -9.11
CA HIS A 92 -8.37 14.99 -9.80
C HIS A 92 -9.06 15.94 -8.80
N LEU A 93 -8.81 17.25 -8.88
CA LEU A 93 -9.28 18.25 -7.90
C LEU A 93 -10.78 18.15 -7.56
N LEU A 94 -11.62 17.90 -8.57
CA LEU A 94 -13.06 17.71 -8.40
C LEU A 94 -13.40 16.46 -7.57
N THR A 95 -12.65 15.37 -7.77
CA THR A 95 -12.76 14.14 -7.00
C THR A 95 -12.32 14.34 -5.56
N GLU A 96 -11.24 15.11 -5.34
CA GLU A 96 -10.75 15.45 -4.00
C GLU A 96 -11.79 16.24 -3.21
N TRP A 97 -12.38 17.27 -3.84
CA TRP A 97 -13.40 18.09 -3.22
C TRP A 97 -14.65 17.27 -2.85
N PHE A 98 -15.10 16.39 -3.75
CA PHE A 98 -16.25 15.53 -3.49
C PHE A 98 -16.00 14.51 -2.37
N ILE A 99 -14.82 13.86 -2.38
CA ILE A 99 -14.46 12.90 -1.33
C ILE A 99 -14.37 13.61 0.03
N ARG A 100 -13.70 14.77 0.11
CA ARG A 100 -13.61 15.53 1.37
C ARG A 100 -14.96 16.00 1.88
N TYR A 101 -15.88 16.37 0.97
CA TYR A 101 -17.20 16.87 1.35
C TYR A 101 -18.17 15.77 1.77
N LYS A 102 -18.13 14.61 1.09
CA LYS A 102 -19.14 13.55 1.28
C LYS A 102 -18.65 12.33 2.05
N ALA A 103 -17.35 12.04 2.03
CA ALA A 103 -16.79 10.84 2.63
C ALA A 103 -16.09 11.22 3.94
N LYS A 104 -16.69 10.88 5.09
CA LYS A 104 -16.04 10.95 6.42
C LYS A 104 -15.01 9.82 6.58
N VAL A 105 -14.07 9.71 5.64
CA VAL A 105 -13.08 8.63 5.65
C VAL A 105 -11.79 9.17 6.23
N SER A 106 -11.39 8.65 7.38
CA SER A 106 -10.17 9.08 8.09
C SER A 106 -8.88 8.57 7.45
N TYR A 107 -8.94 7.50 6.66
CA TYR A 107 -7.78 6.83 6.04
C TYR A 107 -8.12 6.31 4.64
N ILE A 108 -7.19 6.39 3.69
CA ILE A 108 -7.42 5.89 2.32
C ILE A 108 -6.78 4.53 2.09
N SER A 109 -5.64 4.23 2.73
CA SER A 109 -5.01 2.92 2.56
C SER A 109 -5.78 1.83 3.29
N LEU A 110 -5.96 0.68 2.63
CA LEU A 110 -6.63 -0.48 3.22
C LEU A 110 -6.07 -0.88 4.59
N PRO A 111 -4.74 -0.91 4.82
CA PRO A 111 -4.19 -1.24 6.13
C PRO A 111 -4.60 -0.26 7.24
N ASN A 112 -4.53 1.05 6.99
CA ASN A 112 -4.93 2.04 7.99
C ASN A 112 -6.44 2.03 8.26
N ILE A 113 -7.26 1.74 7.23
CA ILE A 113 -8.70 1.52 7.39
C ILE A 113 -8.95 0.31 8.30
N LEU A 114 -8.29 -0.82 8.04
CA LEU A 114 -8.42 -2.04 8.85
C LEU A 114 -8.00 -1.82 10.30
N LEU A 115 -6.92 -1.09 10.53
CA LEU A 115 -6.39 -0.81 11.87
C LEU A 115 -7.11 0.34 12.59
N HIS A 116 -7.96 1.10 11.88
CA HIS A 116 -8.53 2.37 12.34
C HIS A 116 -7.48 3.30 12.96
N SER A 117 -6.27 3.35 12.37
CA SER A 117 -5.10 4.04 12.93
C SER A 117 -4.14 4.50 11.82
N PRO A 118 -3.48 5.66 11.95
CA PRO A 118 -2.53 6.18 10.96
C PRO A 118 -1.16 5.51 11.13
N VAL A 119 -1.09 4.19 10.95
CA VAL A 119 0.18 3.45 11.10
C VAL A 119 1.10 3.71 9.91
N ILE A 120 0.55 3.69 8.71
CA ILE A 120 1.27 4.00 7.49
C ILE A 120 1.11 5.51 7.22
N PRO A 121 2.20 6.27 7.02
CA PRO A 121 2.10 7.66 6.63
C PRO A 121 1.48 7.78 5.23
N GLU A 122 0.46 8.63 5.10
CA GLU A 122 -0.26 8.88 3.85
C GLU A 122 -0.05 10.34 3.41
N ALA A 123 0.42 10.56 2.18
CA ALA A 123 0.40 11.85 1.51
C ALA A 123 -0.69 11.84 0.43
N LEU A 124 -1.81 12.49 0.74
CA LEU A 124 -3.02 12.41 -0.05
C LEU A 124 -3.33 13.74 -0.71
N PHE A 125 -3.91 13.66 -1.90
CA PHE A 125 -4.53 14.78 -2.59
C PHE A 125 -3.54 15.93 -2.83
N HIS A 126 -3.91 17.13 -2.39
CA HIS A 126 -3.06 18.32 -2.47
C HIS A 126 -1.75 18.19 -1.67
N ASP A 127 -1.72 17.34 -0.64
CA ASP A 127 -0.51 17.08 0.16
C ASP A 127 0.41 16.05 -0.49
N CYS A 128 -0.03 15.40 -1.59
CA CYS A 128 0.79 14.51 -2.39
C CYS A 128 1.79 15.30 -3.26
N THR A 129 2.73 15.96 -2.59
CA THR A 129 3.84 16.72 -3.19
C THR A 129 5.16 15.99 -3.02
N PRO A 130 6.14 16.19 -3.92
CA PRO A 130 7.47 15.58 -3.78
C PRO A 130 8.12 15.87 -2.43
N SER A 131 8.01 17.11 -1.94
CA SER A 131 8.66 17.53 -0.70
C SER A 131 8.03 16.93 0.56
N ILE A 132 6.70 16.76 0.59
CA ILE A 132 6.03 16.04 1.69
C ILE A 132 6.41 14.55 1.65
N LEU A 133 6.39 13.94 0.47
CA LEU A 133 6.78 12.53 0.33
C LEU A 133 8.25 12.31 0.70
N ALA A 134 9.12 13.23 0.31
CA ALA A 134 10.53 13.23 0.65
C ALA A 134 10.71 13.30 2.17
N MET A 135 10.04 14.25 2.84
CA MET A 135 10.06 14.32 4.30
C MET A 135 9.59 13.02 4.96
N LEU A 136 8.46 12.45 4.52
CA LEU A 136 7.92 11.20 5.07
C LEU A 136 8.86 10.01 4.84
N LEU A 137 9.42 9.90 3.64
CA LEU A 137 10.35 8.83 3.29
C LEU A 137 11.65 8.94 4.08
N ARG A 138 12.22 10.15 4.20
CA ARG A 138 13.40 10.42 5.03
C ARG A 138 13.18 9.99 6.47
N ARG A 139 12.02 10.34 7.05
CA ARG A 139 11.67 9.92 8.41
C ARG A 139 11.59 8.40 8.51
N LEU A 140 11.01 7.73 7.53
CA LEU A 140 10.92 6.27 7.52
C LEU A 140 12.29 5.58 7.40
N ILE A 141 13.21 6.16 6.62
CA ILE A 141 14.59 5.66 6.48
C ILE A 141 15.40 5.88 7.77
N LEU A 142 15.27 7.03 8.42
CA LEU A 142 16.12 7.39 9.56
C LEU A 142 15.57 6.93 10.93
N ASP A 143 14.25 6.86 11.08
CA ASP A 143 13.60 6.58 12.37
C ASP A 143 13.17 5.11 12.46
N GLU A 144 13.97 4.33 13.19
CA GLU A 144 13.66 2.93 13.45
C GLU A 144 12.33 2.75 14.21
N SER A 145 11.96 3.67 15.10
CA SER A 145 10.72 3.56 15.88
C SER A 145 9.48 3.63 14.98
N ILE A 146 9.54 4.41 13.89
CA ILE A 146 8.46 4.49 12.90
C ILE A 146 8.37 3.18 12.11
N ARG A 147 9.51 2.61 11.70
CA ARG A 147 9.52 1.30 11.02
C ARG A 147 8.97 0.19 11.90
N GLN A 148 9.39 0.13 13.17
CA GLN A 148 8.89 -0.86 14.12
C GLN A 148 7.39 -0.72 14.36
N LYS A 149 6.86 0.50 14.45
CA LYS A 149 5.40 0.73 14.53
C LYS A 149 4.67 0.19 13.30
N GLN A 150 5.22 0.37 12.10
CA GLN A 150 4.65 -0.22 10.90
C GLN A 150 4.72 -1.75 10.90
N MET A 151 5.83 -2.34 11.35
CA MET A 151 5.97 -3.80 11.44
C MET A 151 4.96 -4.41 12.41
N VAL A 152 4.76 -3.81 13.58
CA VAL A 152 3.73 -4.23 14.55
C VAL A 152 2.32 -4.05 13.96
N GLY A 153 2.08 -2.98 13.21
CA GLY A 153 0.83 -2.78 12.49
C GLY A 153 0.59 -3.85 11.42
N ALA A 154 1.62 -4.20 10.65
CA ALA A 154 1.56 -5.26 9.65
C ALA A 154 1.18 -6.61 10.28
N GLU A 155 1.71 -6.94 11.45
CA GLU A 155 1.33 -8.16 12.17
C GLU A 155 -0.14 -8.18 12.56
N LYS A 156 -0.66 -7.06 13.07
CA LYS A 156 -2.10 -6.91 13.37
C LYS A 156 -2.95 -7.02 12.11
N VAL A 157 -2.50 -6.46 10.99
CA VAL A 157 -3.19 -6.60 9.70
C VAL A 157 -3.26 -8.07 9.29
N VAL A 158 -2.15 -8.81 9.38
CA VAL A 158 -2.14 -10.24 9.07
C VAL A 158 -3.10 -11.01 9.98
N GLU A 159 -3.12 -10.69 11.28
CA GLU A 159 -4.05 -11.28 12.25
C GLU A 159 -5.51 -11.03 11.88
N LEU A 160 -5.87 -9.78 11.51
CA LEU A 160 -7.23 -9.43 11.09
C LEU A 160 -7.68 -10.16 9.81
N LEU A 161 -6.75 -10.45 8.89
CA LEU A 161 -7.06 -11.20 7.67
C LEU A 161 -7.21 -12.70 7.90
N ARG A 162 -6.58 -13.23 8.96
CA ARG A 162 -6.82 -14.61 9.42
C ARG A 162 -8.19 -14.63 10.07
N LEU A 163 -9.23 -14.86 9.26
CA LEU A 163 -10.59 -15.11 9.72
C LEU A 163 -10.59 -15.96 11.00
N PRO A 164 -11.38 -15.64 12.04
CA PRO A 164 -11.51 -16.51 13.20
C PRO A 164 -12.08 -17.85 12.72
N GLU A 165 -11.49 -18.98 13.11
CA GLU A 165 -11.99 -20.34 12.79
C GLU A 165 -13.39 -20.66 13.37
N ARG A 166 -14.18 -19.68 13.82
CA ARG A 166 -15.50 -19.89 14.45
C ARG A 166 -16.67 -19.31 13.66
N ARG A 167 -17.17 -20.10 12.71
CA ARG A 167 -18.57 -20.57 12.57
C ARG A 167 -18.72 -21.32 11.24
N MET A 168 -18.05 -22.47 11.13
CA MET A 168 -18.30 -23.46 10.07
C MET A 168 -18.93 -24.75 10.66
N TYR A 169 -19.79 -24.59 11.68
CA TYR A 169 -20.64 -25.66 12.21
C TYR A 169 -22.06 -25.14 12.46
N SER A 170 -22.75 -24.74 11.39
CA SER A 170 -24.22 -24.85 11.29
C SER A 170 -24.67 -24.37 9.92
N SER A 171 -24.49 -25.22 8.91
CA SER A 171 -25.35 -25.35 7.73
C SER A 171 -24.55 -26.10 6.68
N SER A 172 -24.91 -27.35 6.47
CA SER A 172 -24.59 -28.11 5.28
C SER A 172 -25.09 -27.37 4.04
N ALA A 173 -24.25 -26.51 3.47
CA ALA A 173 -24.34 -26.09 2.09
C ALA A 173 -22.93 -26.25 1.53
N GLN A 174 -22.78 -27.22 0.64
CA GLN A 174 -21.57 -27.48 -0.12
C GLN A 174 -21.07 -26.15 -0.71
N LEU A 175 -19.99 -25.62 -0.15
CA LEU A 175 -19.23 -24.57 -0.81
C LEU A 175 -18.30 -25.29 -1.77
N ASP A 176 -18.70 -25.33 -3.04
CA ASP A 176 -17.88 -25.78 -4.14
C ASP A 176 -16.49 -25.17 -4.04
N SER A 177 -15.50 -26.05 -4.07
CA SER A 177 -14.07 -25.75 -4.06
C SER A 177 -13.63 -25.09 -5.36
N THR A 178 -14.13 -23.89 -5.64
CA THR A 178 -13.51 -22.98 -6.59
C THR A 178 -12.61 -22.04 -5.78
N CYS A 179 -11.33 -22.44 -5.66
CA CYS A 179 -10.27 -21.55 -5.19
C CYS A 179 -10.11 -20.43 -6.22
N GLY A 180 -10.97 -19.42 -6.15
CA GLY A 180 -10.80 -18.18 -6.91
C GLY A 180 -9.52 -17.49 -6.42
N HIS A 181 -8.71 -16.97 -7.34
CA HIS A 181 -7.52 -16.18 -7.00
C HIS A 181 -7.93 -14.90 -6.24
N PHE A 182 -8.03 -14.98 -4.93
CA PHE A 182 -8.29 -13.82 -4.09
C PHE A 182 -7.00 -13.00 -3.95
N THR A 183 -7.05 -11.74 -4.40
CA THR A 183 -5.97 -10.79 -4.13
C THR A 183 -5.99 -10.41 -2.64
N PRO A 184 -4.85 -10.04 -2.04
CA PRO A 184 -4.81 -9.53 -0.66
C PRO A 184 -5.83 -8.42 -0.37
N SER A 185 -6.05 -7.54 -1.34
CA SER A 185 -7.07 -6.50 -1.28
C SER A 185 -8.51 -7.01 -1.26
N MET A 186 -8.81 -8.13 -1.93
CA MET A 186 -10.15 -8.74 -1.88
C MET A 186 -10.42 -9.33 -0.49
N ILE A 187 -9.42 -9.99 0.12
CA ILE A 187 -9.52 -10.51 1.49
C ILE A 187 -9.69 -9.34 2.48
N ALA A 188 -8.91 -8.28 2.32
CA ALA A 188 -9.03 -7.06 3.13
C ALA A 188 -10.41 -6.41 3.00
N ALA A 189 -10.90 -6.20 1.78
CA ALA A 189 -12.21 -5.60 1.53
C ALA A 189 -13.35 -6.45 2.12
N SER A 190 -13.28 -7.78 1.98
CA SER A 190 -14.22 -8.71 2.61
C SER A 190 -14.22 -8.55 4.13
N THR A 191 -13.03 -8.54 4.74
CA THR A 191 -12.86 -8.36 6.20
C THR A 191 -13.47 -7.04 6.68
N ILE A 192 -13.22 -5.93 5.96
CA ILE A 192 -13.83 -4.62 6.27
C ILE A 192 -15.36 -4.71 6.24
N LEU A 193 -15.93 -5.22 5.15
CA LEU A 193 -17.39 -5.31 4.97
C LEU A 193 -18.09 -6.18 6.02
N PHE A 194 -17.48 -7.31 6.40
CA PHE A 194 -18.04 -8.19 7.42
C PHE A 194 -17.86 -7.64 8.83
N SER A 195 -16.74 -6.96 9.13
CA SER A 195 -16.51 -6.31 10.44
C SER A 195 -17.43 -5.12 10.69
N THR A 196 -17.90 -4.44 9.64
CA THR A 196 -18.90 -3.36 9.76
C THR A 196 -20.30 -3.91 10.05
N ARG A 197 -20.65 -5.08 9.50
CA ARG A 197 -21.96 -5.72 9.76
C ARG A 197 -22.12 -6.13 11.22
N THR A 198 -21.07 -6.66 11.85
CA THR A 198 -21.13 -7.06 13.26
C THR A 198 -21.31 -5.88 14.22
N LYS A 199 -20.82 -4.68 13.87
CA LYS A 199 -21.00 -3.48 14.70
C LYS A 199 -22.40 -2.87 14.61
N ASP A 200 -23.09 -3.04 13.48
CA ASP A 200 -24.48 -2.57 13.34
C ASP A 200 -25.48 -3.48 14.09
N ASP A 201 -25.15 -4.77 14.27
CA ASP A 201 -25.99 -5.72 15.01
C ASP A 201 -25.86 -5.55 16.55
N ASP A 202 -24.69 -5.11 17.05
CA ASP A 202 -24.50 -4.84 18.50
C ASP A 202 -25.10 -3.49 18.96
N CYS A 203 -25.61 -2.66 18.04
CA CYS A 203 -26.26 -1.38 18.35
C CYS A 203 -27.80 -1.50 18.46
N LYS A 204 -28.34 -2.72 18.44
CA LYS A 204 -29.76 -3.04 18.66
C LYS A 204 -29.93 -4.07 19.77
N ILE A 205 -29.54 -3.73 21.00
CA ILE A 205 -30.04 -4.38 22.23
C ILE A 205 -30.37 -3.29 23.24
#